data_AF-A0A534BAR4-F1
#
_entry.id   AF-A0A534BAR4-F1
#
_cell.length_a   1.000
_cell.length_b   1.000
_cell.length_c   1.000
_cell.angle_alpha   90.00
_cell.angle_beta   90.00
_cell.angle_gamma   90.00
#
_symmetry.space_group_name_H-M   'P 1'
#
loop_
_entity.id
_entity.type
_entity.pdbx_description
1 polymer ?
#
loop_
_entity_poly.entity_id
_entity_poly.type
_entity_poly.pdbx_seq_one_letter_code
_entity_poly.pdbx_strand_id
1 'polypeptide(L)'
;MTEAMRPAVRAAAVTLLILVTGCSHLPTIRWPWRHRPTAPPQEVHELLITGADGTKAGFPQYWRRNTLVVDLRGAGGSGTLLLKPAEGTSWPVRLALRVTPGAIGMLELRGDQRLVLPIAPQGTNPLDLDLAPGIYTPRTAQISVSWGPDATAVP
;
A
#
# COMPACT_ATOMS: atom_id res chain seq x y z
N MET A 1 -28.73 58.46 35.77
CA MET A 1 -29.29 57.09 35.88
C MET A 1 -28.23 56.13 35.37
N THR A 2 -27.74 55.31 36.28
CA THR A 2 -26.76 54.23 36.15
C THR A 2 -27.32 53.08 35.31
N GLU A 3 -26.52 52.51 34.39
CA GLU A 3 -26.12 51.10 34.51
C GLU A 3 -24.88 50.79 33.67
N ALA A 4 -23.84 50.38 34.38
CA ALA A 4 -22.56 49.97 33.86
C ALA A 4 -22.71 48.60 33.17
N MET A 5 -22.38 48.56 31.88
CA MET A 5 -22.27 47.32 31.12
C MET A 5 -21.17 46.45 31.76
N ARG A 6 -21.60 45.37 32.41
CA ARG A 6 -20.80 44.56 33.34
C ARG A 6 -19.57 43.92 32.66
N PRO A 7 -18.36 44.00 33.25
CA PRO A 7 -17.15 43.31 32.77
C PRO A 7 -17.23 41.77 32.86
N ALA A 8 -18.29 41.22 33.47
CA ALA A 8 -18.50 39.80 33.69
C ALA A 8 -18.69 38.98 32.39
N VAL A 9 -19.16 39.59 31.29
CA VAL A 9 -19.44 38.86 30.04
C VAL A 9 -18.17 38.55 29.25
N ARG A 10 -17.13 39.40 29.35
CA ARG A 10 -15.85 39.17 28.64
C ARG A 10 -14.97 38.12 29.31
N ALA A 11 -15.06 37.97 30.63
CA ALA A 11 -14.30 36.95 31.35
C ALA A 11 -14.77 35.52 31.02
N ALA A 12 -16.09 35.33 30.85
CA ALA A 12 -16.68 34.01 30.57
C ALA A 12 -16.27 33.43 29.21
N ALA A 13 -16.04 34.28 28.20
CA ALA A 13 -15.66 33.83 26.86
C ALA A 13 -14.21 33.32 26.79
N VAL A 14 -13.30 33.88 27.59
CA VAL A 14 -11.89 33.48 27.60
C VAL A 14 -11.69 32.18 28.40
N THR A 15 -12.46 31.96 29.46
CA THR A 15 -12.37 30.72 30.25
C THR A 15 -12.93 29.50 29.49
N LEU A 16 -13.93 29.69 28.62
CA LEU A 16 -14.50 28.59 27.82
C LEU A 16 -13.56 28.13 26.69
N LEU A 17 -12.70 29.01 26.16
CA LEU A 17 -11.76 28.63 25.08
C LEU A 17 -10.56 27.81 25.58
N ILE A 18 -10.18 27.95 26.85
CA ILE A 18 -9.03 27.22 27.43
C ILE A 18 -9.40 25.76 27.78
N LEU A 19 -10.70 25.46 27.98
CA LEU A 19 -11.15 24.11 28.30
C LEU A 19 -11.28 23.18 27.06
N VAL A 20 -11.25 23.72 25.84
CA VAL A 20 -11.42 22.91 24.61
C VAL A 20 -10.08 22.51 23.98
N THR A 21 -8.97 23.17 24.33
CA THR A 21 -7.63 22.86 23.78
C THR A 21 -6.85 21.80 24.58
N GLY A 22 -7.41 21.25 25.66
CA GLY A 22 -6.72 20.33 26.58
C GLY A 22 -6.90 18.83 26.33
N CYS A 23 -7.60 18.38 25.29
CA CYS A 23 -7.89 16.94 25.10
C CYS A 23 -6.85 16.16 24.27
N SER A 24 -5.70 16.75 23.93
CA SER A 24 -4.70 16.11 23.06
C SER A 24 -3.68 15.22 23.80
N HIS A 25 -3.75 15.15 25.13
CA HIS A 25 -2.71 14.50 25.96
C HIS A 25 -3.26 13.51 26.98
N LEU A 26 -4.50 13.04 26.82
CA LEU A 26 -4.98 11.97 27.69
C LEU A 26 -4.09 10.74 27.44
N PRO A 27 -3.35 10.25 28.46
CA PRO A 27 -2.74 8.94 28.37
C PRO A 27 -3.89 7.99 28.14
N THR A 28 -3.89 7.36 26.97
CA THR A 28 -4.87 6.37 26.55
C THR A 28 -5.21 5.48 27.73
N ILE A 29 -6.45 5.60 28.24
CA ILE A 29 -7.01 4.71 29.23
C ILE A 29 -6.76 3.29 28.70
N ARG A 30 -5.92 2.53 29.40
CA ARG A 30 -5.58 1.13 29.08
C ARG A 30 -6.83 0.29 29.32
N TRP A 31 -7.76 0.36 28.38
CA TRP A 31 -8.94 -0.49 28.36
C TRP A 31 -8.47 -1.90 27.99
N PRO A 32 -8.73 -2.93 28.82
CA PRO A 32 -8.21 -4.28 28.59
C PRO A 32 -8.75 -4.92 27.30
N TRP A 33 -9.77 -4.32 26.68
CA TRP A 33 -10.39 -4.74 25.43
C TRP A 33 -10.05 -3.83 24.24
N ARG A 34 -9.16 -2.84 24.40
CA ARG A 34 -8.65 -2.09 23.24
C ARG A 34 -7.67 -2.99 22.50
N HIS A 35 -8.10 -3.51 21.37
CA HIS A 35 -7.20 -4.16 20.42
C HIS A 35 -6.14 -3.16 20.01
N ARG A 36 -4.88 -3.48 20.31
CA ARG A 36 -3.74 -2.74 19.79
C ARG A 36 -3.84 -2.79 18.26
N PRO A 37 -3.72 -1.64 17.56
CA PRO A 37 -3.61 -1.68 16.11
C PRO A 37 -2.50 -2.64 15.71
N THR A 38 -2.80 -3.55 14.78
CA THR A 38 -1.79 -4.47 14.23
C THR A 38 -0.62 -3.65 13.71
N ALA A 39 0.59 -3.97 14.18
CA ALA A 39 1.79 -3.31 13.68
C ALA A 39 1.88 -3.50 12.15
N PRO A 40 2.36 -2.50 11.41
CA PRO A 40 2.56 -2.66 9.97
C PRO A 40 3.50 -3.83 9.70
N PRO A 41 3.30 -4.58 8.59
CA PRO A 41 4.23 -5.62 8.18
C PRO A 41 5.66 -5.09 8.08
N GLN A 42 6.63 -5.88 8.52
CA GLN A 42 8.04 -5.55 8.36
C GLN A 42 8.43 -5.61 6.88
N GLU A 43 9.10 -4.57 6.40
CA GLU A 43 9.64 -4.51 5.05
C GLU A 43 10.88 -5.41 4.91
N VAL A 44 10.98 -6.12 3.78
CA VAL A 44 12.06 -7.03 3.42
C VAL A 44 12.58 -6.75 2.01
N HIS A 45 13.69 -7.39 1.65
CA HIS A 45 14.38 -7.17 0.37
C HIS A 45 14.77 -8.50 -0.27
N GLU A 46 13.77 -9.36 -0.51
CA GLU A 46 13.98 -10.70 -1.08
C GLU A 46 14.12 -10.66 -2.60
N LEU A 47 13.46 -9.69 -3.25
CA LEU A 47 13.56 -9.48 -4.69
C LEU A 47 14.32 -8.19 -5.01
N LEU A 48 15.17 -8.27 -6.02
CA LEU A 48 15.65 -7.10 -6.74
C LEU A 48 14.55 -6.65 -7.70
N ILE A 49 14.13 -5.39 -7.56
CA ILE A 49 13.13 -4.76 -8.41
C ILE A 49 13.83 -3.68 -9.24
N THR A 50 13.76 -3.80 -10.56
CA THR A 50 14.32 -2.81 -11.48
C THR A 50 13.25 -2.25 -12.40
N GLY A 51 13.31 -0.95 -12.70
CA GLY A 51 12.50 -0.33 -13.73
C GLY A 51 12.89 -0.81 -15.14
N ALA A 52 12.10 -0.40 -16.13
CA ALA A 52 12.36 -0.71 -17.54
C ALA A 52 13.72 -0.17 -18.06
N ASP A 53 14.23 0.89 -17.44
CA ASP A 53 15.52 1.52 -17.71
C ASP A 53 16.70 0.83 -16.99
N GLY A 54 16.43 -0.24 -16.23
CA GLY A 54 17.42 -0.97 -15.44
C GLY A 54 17.77 -0.30 -14.10
N THR A 55 17.16 0.84 -13.77
CA THR A 55 17.36 1.48 -12.46
C THR A 55 16.65 0.71 -11.36
N LYS A 56 17.15 0.76 -10.12
CA LYS A 56 16.48 0.13 -8.98
C LYS A 56 15.16 0.85 -8.69
N ALA A 57 14.06 0.11 -8.69
CA ALA A 57 12.74 0.63 -8.32
C ALA A 57 12.43 0.36 -6.85
N GLY A 58 11.90 1.37 -6.15
CA GLY A 58 11.55 1.29 -4.73
C GLY A 58 10.09 0.90 -4.52
N PHE A 59 9.77 -0.40 -4.62
CA PHE A 59 8.47 -0.92 -4.23
C PHE A 59 8.60 -1.76 -2.94
N PRO A 60 7.82 -1.47 -1.88
CA PRO A 60 7.91 -2.21 -0.63
C PRO A 60 7.61 -3.69 -0.80
N GLN A 61 8.29 -4.53 -0.03
CA GLN A 61 8.04 -5.97 0.01
C GLN A 61 7.84 -6.43 1.44
N TYR A 62 6.93 -7.34 1.70
CA TYR A 62 6.73 -7.91 3.04
C TYR A 62 6.22 -9.34 2.98
N TRP A 63 6.56 -10.11 4.00
CA TRP A 63 6.06 -11.45 4.17
C TRP A 63 4.65 -11.44 4.78
N ARG A 64 3.71 -12.09 4.09
CA ARG A 64 2.38 -12.42 4.62
C ARG A 64 2.25 -13.93 4.69
N ARG A 65 2.49 -14.49 5.88
CA ARG A 65 2.63 -15.94 6.09
C ARG A 65 3.77 -16.50 5.23
N ASN A 66 3.45 -17.21 4.14
CA ASN A 66 4.42 -17.80 3.20
C ASN A 66 4.35 -17.16 1.80
N THR A 67 3.69 -16.00 1.68
CA THR A 67 3.60 -15.23 0.43
C THR A 67 4.41 -13.96 0.60
N LEU A 68 5.39 -13.75 -0.29
CA LEU A 68 6.04 -12.47 -0.45
C LEU A 68 5.10 -11.55 -1.23
N VAL A 69 4.74 -10.42 -0.66
CA VAL A 69 3.90 -9.42 -1.33
C VAL A 69 4.78 -8.27 -1.78
N VAL A 70 4.71 -7.91 -3.06
CA VAL A 70 5.28 -6.67 -3.61
C VAL A 70 4.17 -5.64 -3.71
N ASP A 71 4.37 -4.47 -3.10
CA ASP A 71 3.35 -3.43 -3.00
C ASP A 71 3.46 -2.42 -4.13
N LEU A 72 2.56 -2.53 -5.11
CA LEU A 72 2.47 -1.65 -6.27
C LEU A 72 1.43 -0.53 -6.08
N ARG A 73 0.90 -0.29 -4.88
CA ARG A 73 -0.09 0.78 -4.66
C ARG A 73 0.45 2.18 -4.95
N GLY A 74 1.77 2.36 -4.86
CA GLY A 74 2.45 3.60 -5.24
C GLY A 74 2.81 3.69 -6.72
N ALA A 75 2.46 2.70 -7.54
CA ALA A 75 2.72 2.73 -8.97
C ALA A 75 1.82 3.75 -9.67
N GLY A 76 2.34 4.41 -10.71
CA GLY A 76 1.54 5.25 -11.60
C GLY A 76 0.57 4.44 -12.46
N GLY A 77 -0.26 5.11 -13.27
CA GLY A 77 -1.31 4.46 -14.07
C GLY A 77 -0.81 3.49 -15.16
N SER A 78 0.48 3.56 -15.50
CA SER A 78 1.15 2.60 -16.39
C SER A 78 2.61 2.48 -16.03
N GLY A 79 3.21 1.33 -16.29
CA GLY A 79 4.63 1.12 -16.09
C GLY A 79 5.06 -0.33 -16.30
N THR A 80 6.37 -0.54 -16.23
CA THR A 80 6.98 -1.86 -16.33
C THR A 80 8.12 -1.97 -15.34
N LEU A 81 8.23 -3.11 -14.70
CA LEU A 81 9.34 -3.48 -13.84
C LEU A 81 9.78 -4.92 -14.12
N LEU A 82 11.00 -5.23 -13.71
CA LEU A 82 11.54 -6.58 -13.68
C LEU A 82 11.77 -6.99 -12.23
N LEU A 83 11.38 -8.21 -11.91
CA LEU A 83 11.62 -8.87 -10.63
C LEU A 83 12.67 -9.96 -10.83
N LYS A 84 13.63 -10.02 -9.91
CA LYS A 84 14.62 -11.10 -9.79
C LYS A 84 14.82 -11.44 -8.32
N PRO A 85 15.23 -12.66 -7.94
CA PRO A 85 15.72 -12.91 -6.60
C PRO A 85 16.89 -11.97 -6.30
N ALA A 86 16.94 -11.45 -5.07
CA ALA A 86 18.11 -10.74 -4.60
C ALA A 86 19.34 -11.68 -4.57
N GLU A 87 20.53 -11.10 -4.61
CA GLU A 87 21.77 -11.88 -4.59
C GLU A 87 21.83 -12.79 -3.35
N GLY A 88 22.19 -14.07 -3.55
CA GLY A 88 22.23 -15.07 -2.48
C GLY A 88 20.86 -15.62 -2.05
N THR A 89 19.76 -15.19 -2.69
CA THR A 89 18.40 -15.68 -2.41
C THR A 89 17.84 -16.52 -3.55
N SER A 90 16.70 -17.15 -3.31
CA SER A 90 15.92 -17.88 -4.32
C SER A 90 14.53 -17.27 -4.45
N TRP A 91 13.80 -17.64 -5.51
CA TRP A 91 12.40 -17.27 -5.63
C TRP A 91 11.59 -17.68 -4.38
N PRO A 92 10.69 -16.80 -3.88
CA PRO A 92 9.80 -17.14 -2.79
C PRO A 92 8.82 -18.23 -3.21
N VAL A 93 8.38 -19.05 -2.26
CA VAL A 93 7.41 -20.14 -2.52
C VAL A 93 6.12 -19.61 -3.13
N ARG A 94 5.66 -18.44 -2.67
CA ARG A 94 4.51 -17.72 -3.23
C ARG A 94 4.84 -16.25 -3.36
N LEU A 95 4.43 -15.67 -4.48
CA LEU A 95 4.56 -14.25 -4.77
C LEU A 95 3.17 -13.67 -5.02
N ALA A 96 2.92 -12.47 -4.53
CA ALA A 96 1.72 -11.71 -4.83
C ALA A 96 2.05 -10.25 -5.14
N LEU A 97 1.23 -9.64 -5.98
CA LEU A 97 1.29 -8.21 -6.28
C LEU A 97 0.11 -7.51 -5.63
N ARG A 98 0.37 -6.57 -4.73
CA ARG A 98 -0.68 -5.72 -4.16
C ARG A 98 -0.92 -4.53 -5.07
N VAL A 99 -2.13 -4.42 -5.60
CA VAL A 99 -2.56 -3.32 -6.47
C VAL A 99 -3.80 -2.65 -5.90
N THR A 100 -4.04 -1.40 -6.29
CA THR A 100 -5.31 -0.71 -5.99
C THR A 100 -6.14 -0.65 -7.26
N PRO A 101 -7.38 -1.20 -7.26
CA PRO A 101 -8.34 -0.98 -8.35
C PRO A 101 -8.52 0.51 -8.68
N GLY A 102 -8.86 0.82 -9.93
CA GLY A 102 -9.02 2.19 -10.41
C GLY A 102 -7.72 2.99 -10.63
N ALA A 103 -6.59 2.55 -10.08
CA ALA A 103 -5.26 3.09 -10.44
C ALA A 103 -4.65 2.36 -11.65
N ILE A 104 -4.94 1.05 -11.78
CA ILE A 104 -4.45 0.16 -12.84
C ILE A 104 -5.66 -0.58 -13.41
N GLY A 105 -5.76 -0.68 -14.74
CA GLY A 105 -6.85 -1.41 -15.42
C GLY A 105 -6.46 -2.82 -15.87
N MET A 106 -5.18 -3.04 -16.19
CA MET A 106 -4.66 -4.33 -16.60
C MET A 106 -3.26 -4.56 -16.04
N LEU A 107 -3.00 -5.78 -15.62
CA LEU A 107 -1.70 -6.25 -15.15
C LEU A 107 -1.25 -7.45 -15.98
N GLU A 108 -0.08 -7.37 -16.58
CA GLU A 108 0.53 -8.45 -17.33
C GLU A 108 1.83 -8.90 -16.67
N LEU A 109 1.97 -10.21 -16.50
CA LEU A 109 3.16 -10.86 -15.99
C LEU A 109 3.74 -11.78 -17.06
N ARG A 110 5.06 -11.72 -17.23
CA ARG A 110 5.82 -12.63 -18.09
C ARG A 110 7.03 -13.19 -17.34
N GLY A 111 6.95 -14.46 -16.98
CA GLY A 111 8.09 -15.26 -16.52
C GLY A 111 8.25 -16.47 -17.43
N ASP A 112 8.17 -17.67 -16.88
CA ASP A 112 8.13 -18.92 -17.63
C ASP A 112 6.81 -19.05 -18.43
N GLN A 113 5.75 -18.39 -17.95
CA GLN A 113 4.46 -18.25 -18.62
C GLN A 113 4.02 -16.79 -18.66
N ARG A 114 3.05 -16.49 -19.54
CA ARG A 114 2.37 -15.20 -19.63
C ARG A 114 1.02 -15.26 -18.94
N LEU A 115 0.75 -14.30 -18.06
CA LEU A 115 -0.55 -14.10 -17.41
C LEU A 115 -0.98 -12.66 -17.59
N VAL A 116 -2.23 -12.45 -18.01
CA VAL A 116 -2.85 -11.13 -18.10
C VAL A 116 -4.07 -11.13 -17.18
N LEU A 117 -4.08 -10.21 -16.23
CA LEU A 117 -5.11 -10.05 -15.22
C LEU A 117 -5.82 -8.71 -15.45
N PRO A 118 -7.10 -8.71 -15.82
CA PRO A 118 -7.91 -7.50 -15.77
C PRO A 118 -8.10 -7.08 -14.30
N ILE A 119 -7.93 -5.81 -14.02
CA ILE A 119 -8.13 -5.22 -12.69
C ILE A 119 -9.44 -4.42 -12.74
N ALA A 120 -10.24 -4.52 -11.67
CA ALA A 120 -11.50 -3.80 -11.62
C ALA A 120 -11.27 -2.28 -11.83
N PRO A 121 -12.13 -1.62 -12.65
CA PRO A 121 -11.94 -0.21 -13.01
C PRO A 121 -12.23 0.73 -11.85
N GLN A 122 -12.88 0.25 -10.79
CA GLN A 122 -13.23 1.03 -9.60
C GLN A 122 -13.02 0.19 -8.34
N GLY A 123 -12.62 0.86 -7.26
CA GLY A 123 -12.46 0.27 -5.95
C GLY A 123 -11.36 0.98 -5.16
N THR A 124 -11.54 1.12 -3.86
CA THR A 124 -10.59 1.83 -2.98
C THR A 124 -9.74 0.88 -2.15
N ASN A 125 -10.11 -0.40 -2.09
CA ASN A 125 -9.45 -1.39 -1.27
C ASN A 125 -8.34 -2.08 -2.08
N PRO A 126 -7.11 -2.13 -1.55
CA PRO A 126 -6.04 -2.90 -2.18
C PRO A 126 -6.38 -4.39 -2.27
N LEU A 127 -5.95 -5.00 -3.38
CA LEU A 127 -6.08 -6.43 -3.64
C LEU A 127 -4.70 -7.06 -3.78
N ASP A 128 -4.50 -8.20 -3.11
CA ASP A 128 -3.31 -9.04 -3.29
C ASP A 128 -3.60 -10.07 -4.39
N LEU A 129 -2.90 -9.95 -5.51
CA LEU A 129 -2.99 -10.86 -6.64
C LEU A 129 -1.91 -11.92 -6.51
N ASP A 130 -2.30 -13.10 -6.04
CA ASP A 130 -1.39 -14.25 -6.00
C ASP A 130 -1.01 -14.68 -7.41
N LEU A 131 0.28 -14.87 -7.66
CA LEU A 131 0.76 -15.36 -8.94
C LEU A 131 0.39 -16.83 -9.11
N ALA A 132 -0.15 -17.15 -10.28
CA ALA A 132 -0.50 -18.52 -10.62
C ALA A 132 0.75 -19.43 -10.61
N PRO A 133 0.61 -20.69 -10.16
CA PRO A 133 1.65 -21.69 -10.31
C PRO A 133 2.05 -21.81 -11.79
N GLY A 134 3.36 -21.79 -12.07
CA GLY A 134 3.89 -21.88 -13.45
C GLY A 134 4.31 -20.56 -14.08
N ILE A 135 3.94 -19.41 -13.50
CA ILE A 135 4.51 -18.11 -13.93
C ILE A 135 6.00 -18.03 -13.64
N TYR A 136 6.43 -18.67 -12.57
CA TYR A 136 7.84 -18.80 -12.24
C TYR A 136 8.13 -20.15 -11.58
N THR A 137 9.37 -20.57 -11.72
CA THR A 137 9.99 -21.73 -11.10
C THR A 137 11.31 -21.29 -10.44
N PRO A 138 11.96 -22.14 -9.64
CA PRO A 138 13.29 -21.81 -9.11
C PRO A 138 14.36 -21.50 -10.19
N ARG A 139 14.10 -21.84 -11.46
CA ARG A 139 15.02 -21.60 -12.58
C ARG A 139 14.68 -20.34 -13.38
N THR A 140 13.54 -19.69 -13.12
CA THR A 140 13.14 -18.47 -13.81
C THR A 140 14.21 -17.40 -13.60
N ALA A 141 14.74 -16.84 -14.70
CA ALA A 141 15.77 -15.82 -14.59
C ALA A 141 15.22 -14.48 -14.07
N GLN A 142 14.01 -14.11 -14.52
CA GLN A 142 13.33 -12.88 -14.14
C GLN A 142 11.84 -12.96 -14.47
N ILE A 143 11.03 -12.14 -13.80
CA ILE A 143 9.63 -11.90 -14.15
C ILE A 143 9.51 -10.44 -14.60
N SER A 144 8.99 -10.21 -15.80
CA SER A 144 8.56 -8.88 -16.22
C SER A 144 7.12 -8.65 -15.76
N VAL A 145 6.86 -7.51 -15.14
CA VAL A 145 5.54 -7.07 -14.72
C VAL A 145 5.27 -5.74 -15.41
N SER A 146 4.22 -5.69 -16.22
CA SER A 146 3.77 -4.48 -16.89
C SER A 146 2.32 -4.19 -16.55
N TRP A 147 1.98 -2.93 -16.38
CA TRP A 147 0.62 -2.51 -16.09
C TRP A 147 0.25 -1.26 -16.87
N GLY A 148 -1.05 -1.04 -17.01
CA GLY A 148 -1.59 0.07 -17.77
C GLY A 148 -3.10 0.21 -17.63
N PRO A 149 -3.70 1.13 -18.41
CA PRO A 149 -5.15 1.18 -18.57
C PRO A 149 -5.65 -0.14 -19.20
N ASP A 150 -6.94 -0.43 -19.01
CA ASP A 150 -7.56 -1.56 -19.66
C ASP A 150 -7.57 -1.33 -21.18
N ALA A 151 -6.89 -2.20 -21.93
CA ALA A 151 -6.81 -2.10 -23.39
C ALA A 151 -8.15 -2.41 -24.09
N THR A 152 -9.12 -3.00 -23.38
CA THR A 152 -10.46 -3.32 -23.90
C THR A 152 -11.53 -2.29 -23.54
N ALA A 153 -11.18 -1.24 -22.78
CA ALA A 153 -12.06 -0.10 -22.56
C ALA A 153 -12.11 0.78 -23.83
N VAL A 154 -12.93 0.38 -24.79
CA VAL A 154 -13.34 1.24 -25.91
C VAL A 154 -14.21 2.37 -25.32
N PRO A 155 -13.95 3.65 -25.65
CA PRO A 155 -14.76 4.77 -25.18
C PRO A 155 -16.20 4.73 -25.68
#